data_AF-A0A2N3HVS2-F1
#
_entry.id   AF-A0A2N3HVS2-F1
#
_cell.length_a   1.000
_cell.length_b   1.000
_cell.length_c   1.000
_cell.angle_alpha   90.00
_cell.angle_beta   90.00
_cell.angle_gamma   90.00
#
_symmetry.space_group_name_H-M   'P 1'
#
loop_
_entity.id
_entity.type
_entity.pdbx_description
1 polymer ?
#
loop_
_entity_poly.entity_id
_entity_poly.type
_entity_poly.pdbx_seq_one_letter_code
_entity_poly.pdbx_strand_id
1 'polypeptide(L)'
;MILTKEEKEKFEILMYQSYLNKCLKKSKVDIMVNPTGFVRGIPKQLAEDMNTLALDMIEEISDKEKLGRLKYICEYFLSQKTKRRVAQDNNPNVYIYDKFTIYQEQFKRLEMLLKEF
;
A
#
# COMPACT_ATOMS: atom_id res chain seq x y z
N MET A 1 -27.27 17.85 -5.91
CA MET A 1 -27.44 16.38 -6.03
C MET A 1 -27.11 15.77 -4.67
N ILE A 2 -28.08 15.13 -4.01
CA ILE A 2 -27.85 14.49 -2.70
C ILE A 2 -27.59 13.01 -2.97
N LEU A 3 -26.37 12.55 -2.69
CA LEU A 3 -26.01 11.14 -2.81
C LEU A 3 -26.67 10.33 -1.70
N THR A 4 -27.15 9.13 -2.02
CA THR A 4 -27.54 8.11 -1.06
C THR A 4 -26.35 7.65 -0.21
N LYS A 5 -26.59 6.96 0.91
CA LYS A 5 -25.52 6.47 1.79
C LYS A 5 -24.57 5.51 1.05
N GLU A 6 -25.12 4.57 0.28
CA GLU A 6 -24.33 3.61 -0.49
C GLU A 6 -23.47 4.28 -1.58
N GLU A 7 -24.00 5.31 -2.23
CA GLU A 7 -23.25 6.06 -3.24
C GLU A 7 -22.09 6.84 -2.62
N LYS A 8 -22.27 7.38 -1.40
CA LYS A 8 -21.18 8.02 -0.66
C LYS A 8 -20.07 7.03 -0.31
N GLU A 9 -20.42 5.87 0.21
CA GLU A 9 -19.46 4.81 0.56
C GLU A 9 -18.68 4.33 -0.68
N LYS A 10 -19.38 4.08 -1.79
CA LYS A 10 -18.72 3.73 -3.07
C LYS A 10 -17.79 4.83 -3.56
N PHE A 11 -18.21 6.09 -3.47
CA PHE A 11 -17.39 7.23 -3.86
C PHE A 11 -16.12 7.33 -3.02
N GLU A 12 -16.23 7.16 -1.70
CA GLU A 12 -15.09 7.17 -0.77
C GLU A 12 -14.08 6.06 -1.09
N ILE A 13 -14.58 4.84 -1.37
CA ILE A 13 -13.72 3.71 -1.79
C ILE A 13 -13.00 4.04 -3.11
N LEU A 14 -13.71 4.55 -4.11
CA LEU A 14 -13.12 4.92 -5.40
C LEU A 14 -12.07 6.03 -5.26
N MET A 15 -12.35 7.02 -4.41
CA MET A 15 -11.41 8.08 -4.10
C MET A 15 -10.16 7.54 -3.41
N TYR A 16 -10.32 6.65 -2.44
CA TYR A 16 -9.20 6.01 -1.76
C TYR A 16 -8.34 5.19 -2.72
N GLN A 17 -8.95 4.35 -3.56
CA GLN A 17 -8.24 3.59 -4.59
C GLN A 17 -7.54 4.49 -5.63
N SER A 18 -8.14 5.63 -5.98
CA SER A 18 -7.50 6.64 -6.83
C SER A 18 -6.22 7.19 -6.20
N TYR A 19 -6.22 7.45 -4.88
CA TYR A 19 -5.00 7.83 -4.17
C TYR A 19 -3.98 6.70 -4.14
N LEU A 20 -4.38 5.45 -3.87
CA LEU A 20 -3.48 4.30 -3.90
C LEU A 20 -2.80 4.15 -5.27
N ASN A 21 -3.54 4.29 -6.37
CA ASN A 21 -2.98 4.27 -7.71
C ASN A 21 -1.94 5.38 -7.97
N LYS A 22 -2.15 6.56 -7.40
CA LYS A 22 -1.17 7.66 -7.46
C LYS A 22 0.05 7.35 -6.61
N CYS A 23 -0.13 6.79 -5.42
CA CYS A 23 0.95 6.39 -4.51
C CYS A 23 1.82 5.29 -5.12
N LEU A 24 1.23 4.28 -5.75
CA LEU A 24 1.95 3.19 -6.40
C LEU A 24 2.92 3.67 -7.49
N LYS A 25 2.66 4.83 -8.11
CA LYS A 25 3.53 5.41 -9.14
C LYS A 25 4.75 6.15 -8.57
N LYS A 26 4.84 6.30 -7.24
CA LYS A 26 5.88 7.07 -6.57
C LYS A 26 7.01 6.15 -6.15
N SER A 27 8.24 6.66 -6.19
CA SER A 27 9.39 5.94 -5.66
C SER A 27 9.42 6.00 -4.14
N LYS A 28 10.15 5.09 -3.51
CA LYS A 28 10.45 5.12 -2.06
C LYS A 28 11.02 6.49 -1.66
N VAL A 29 11.95 7.01 -2.47
CA VAL A 29 12.60 8.31 -2.24
C VAL A 29 11.61 9.47 -2.31
N ASP A 30 10.69 9.49 -3.28
CA ASP A 30 9.67 10.54 -3.37
C ASP A 30 8.81 10.62 -2.11
N ILE A 31 8.46 9.46 -1.55
CA ILE A 31 7.66 9.36 -0.33
C ILE A 31 8.48 9.86 0.86
N MET A 32 9.73 9.42 1.01
CA MET A 32 10.58 9.78 2.15
C MET A 32 10.96 11.28 2.18
N VAL A 33 11.23 11.88 1.01
CA VAL A 33 11.65 13.29 0.91
C VAL A 33 10.47 14.25 1.06
N ASN A 34 9.25 13.81 0.75
CA ASN A 34 8.04 14.62 0.85
C ASN A 34 6.86 13.83 1.43
N PRO A 35 6.95 13.40 2.71
CA PRO A 35 6.04 12.41 3.30
C PRO A 35 4.57 12.85 3.35
N THR A 36 4.31 14.16 3.33
CA THR A 36 2.94 14.72 3.35
C THR A 36 2.49 15.30 2.01
N GLY A 37 3.34 15.32 0.99
CA GLY A 37 3.09 16.04 -0.27
C GLY A 37 3.48 15.30 -1.54
N PHE A 38 3.97 14.06 -1.46
CA PHE A 38 4.36 13.26 -2.62
C PHE A 38 3.19 12.98 -3.60
N VAL A 39 1.95 13.07 -3.10
CA VAL A 39 0.70 13.14 -3.88
C VAL A 39 -0.14 14.33 -3.39
N ARG A 40 -0.53 15.22 -4.31
CA ARG A 40 -1.36 16.40 -3.98
C ARG A 40 -2.72 15.98 -3.42
N GLY A 41 -3.08 16.54 -2.26
CA GLY A 41 -4.38 16.31 -1.61
C GLY A 41 -4.53 14.92 -0.97
N ILE A 42 -3.43 14.16 -0.83
CA ILE A 42 -3.46 12.86 -0.18
C ILE A 42 -4.01 12.98 1.25
N PRO A 43 -4.91 12.08 1.69
CA PRO A 43 -5.35 12.03 3.07
C PRO A 43 -4.15 11.82 4.01
N LYS A 44 -4.11 12.55 5.12
CA LYS A 44 -2.99 12.51 6.09
C LYS A 44 -2.69 11.09 6.57
N GLN A 45 -3.71 10.32 6.94
CA GLN A 45 -3.56 8.92 7.38
C GLN A 45 -2.89 8.06 6.30
N LEU A 46 -3.32 8.17 5.04
CA LEU A 46 -2.71 7.42 3.95
C LEU A 46 -1.26 7.86 3.70
N ALA A 47 -0.96 9.16 3.83
CA ALA A 47 0.40 9.67 3.70
C ALA A 47 1.33 9.09 4.77
N GLU A 48 0.88 9.04 6.02
CA GLU A 48 1.59 8.44 7.15
C GLU A 48 1.77 6.93 6.99
N ASP A 49 0.72 6.23 6.55
CA ASP A 49 0.75 4.79 6.27
C ASP A 49 1.75 4.48 5.13
N MET A 50 1.73 5.26 4.05
CA MET A 50 2.69 5.14 2.95
C MET A 50 4.13 5.44 3.39
N ASN A 51 4.33 6.44 4.24
CA ASN A 51 5.65 6.74 4.79
C ASN A 51 6.14 5.60 5.71
N THR A 52 5.24 5.00 6.49
CA THR A 52 5.56 3.84 7.34
C THR A 52 6.06 2.66 6.50
N LEU A 53 5.38 2.35 5.38
CA LEU A 53 5.84 1.34 4.43
C LEU A 53 7.15 1.76 3.73
N ALA A 54 7.32 3.04 3.40
CA ALA A 54 8.55 3.53 2.77
C ALA A 54 9.76 3.54 3.71
N LEU A 55 9.57 3.55 5.02
CA LEU A 55 10.67 3.50 6.00
C LEU A 55 10.93 2.09 6.54
N ASP A 56 10.17 1.10 6.11
CA ASP A 56 10.23 -0.29 6.61
C ASP A 56 9.99 -0.41 8.14
N MET A 57 9.28 0.55 8.75
CA MET A 57 9.05 0.65 10.20
C MET A 57 7.81 -0.12 10.68
N ILE A 58 7.53 -1.28 10.11
CA ILE A 58 6.31 -2.05 10.41
C ILE A 58 6.38 -2.73 11.79
N GLU A 59 7.58 -3.11 12.21
CA GLU A 59 7.83 -3.88 13.45
C GLU A 59 7.57 -3.08 14.73
N GLU A 60 7.55 -1.75 14.65
CA GLU A 60 7.32 -0.86 15.79
C GLU A 60 5.83 -0.56 16.04
N ILE A 61 4.93 -1.09 15.20
CA ILE A 61 3.51 -0.74 15.23
C ILE A 61 2.74 -1.66 16.17
N SER A 62 2.17 -1.08 17.23
CA SER A 62 1.31 -1.76 18.20
C SER A 62 -0.20 -1.58 17.93
N ASP A 63 -0.58 -0.85 16.89
CA ASP A 63 -1.97 -0.58 16.53
C ASP A 63 -2.49 -1.58 15.48
N LYS A 64 -3.42 -2.46 15.90
CA LYS A 64 -4.06 -3.46 15.04
C LYS A 64 -4.80 -2.83 13.84
N GLU A 65 -5.43 -1.67 14.02
CA GLU A 65 -6.13 -0.98 12.94
C GLU A 65 -5.13 -0.47 11.89
N LYS A 66 -4.03 0.16 12.34
CA LYS A 66 -2.94 0.58 11.45
C LYS A 66 -2.33 -0.60 10.71
N LEU A 67 -2.01 -1.69 11.39
CA LEU A 67 -1.52 -2.92 10.74
C LEU A 67 -2.50 -3.43 9.68
N GLY A 68 -3.81 -3.39 9.95
CA GLY A 68 -4.85 -3.72 8.99
C GLY A 68 -4.84 -2.83 7.75
N ARG A 69 -4.74 -1.50 7.93
CA ARG A 69 -4.65 -0.55 6.81
C ARG A 69 -3.38 -0.77 5.97
N LEU A 70 -2.23 -0.97 6.61
CA LEU A 70 -0.97 -1.28 5.93
C LEU A 70 -1.06 -2.58 5.13
N LYS A 71 -1.67 -3.63 5.70
CA LYS A 71 -1.91 -4.89 5.01
C LYS A 71 -2.77 -4.69 3.77
N TYR A 72 -3.86 -3.93 3.89
CA TYR A 72 -4.74 -3.62 2.77
C TYR A 72 -3.99 -2.87 1.63
N ILE A 73 -3.14 -1.90 1.98
CA ILE A 73 -2.34 -1.16 0.98
C ILE A 73 -1.42 -2.13 0.22
N CYS A 74 -0.70 -3.01 0.94
CA CYS A 74 0.17 -4.01 0.32
C CYS A 74 -0.61 -4.98 -0.57
N GLU A 75 -1.75 -5.49 -0.11
CA GLU A 75 -2.64 -6.36 -0.89
C GLU A 75 -3.09 -5.67 -2.18
N TYR A 76 -3.55 -4.43 -2.07
CA TYR A 76 -3.95 -3.62 -3.21
C TYR A 76 -2.79 -3.46 -4.21
N PHE A 77 -1.60 -3.07 -3.77
CA PHE A 77 -0.46 -2.91 -4.68
C PHE A 77 -0.03 -4.22 -5.34
N LEU A 78 0.00 -5.32 -4.60
CA LEU A 78 0.32 -6.64 -5.16
C LEU A 78 -0.70 -7.09 -6.21
N SER A 79 -1.99 -6.75 -6.04
CA SER A 79 -3.03 -7.00 -7.05
C SER A 79 -2.81 -6.24 -8.36
N GLN A 80 -2.02 -5.16 -8.36
CA GLN A 80 -1.70 -4.37 -9.54
C GLN A 80 -0.48 -4.89 -10.32
N LYS A 81 0.10 -6.04 -9.94
CA LYS A 81 1.19 -6.68 -10.70
C LYS A 81 0.74 -6.96 -12.14
N THR A 82 1.59 -6.61 -13.11
CA THR A 82 1.31 -6.93 -14.52
C THR A 82 1.38 -8.44 -14.75
N LYS A 83 0.63 -8.96 -15.74
CA LYS A 83 0.71 -10.38 -16.14
C LYS A 83 2.14 -10.82 -16.43
N ARG A 84 2.95 -9.94 -17.04
CA ARG A 84 4.37 -10.17 -17.31
C ARG A 84 5.17 -10.40 -16.02
N ARG A 85 4.98 -9.56 -15.00
CA ARG A 85 5.67 -9.69 -13.71
C ARG A 85 5.29 -10.99 -12.99
N VAL A 86 4.01 -11.36 -13.02
CA VAL A 86 3.50 -12.61 -12.45
C VAL A 86 4.12 -13.83 -13.15
N ALA A 87 4.22 -13.81 -14.49
CA ALA A 87 4.87 -14.89 -15.22
C ALA A 87 6.36 -15.04 -14.85
N GLN A 88 7.04 -13.94 -14.54
CA GLN A 88 8.43 -13.97 -14.07
C GLN A 88 8.55 -14.49 -12.62
N ASP A 89 7.61 -14.17 -11.73
CA ASP A 89 7.57 -14.74 -10.35
C ASP A 89 7.49 -16.28 -10.37
N ASN A 90 6.86 -16.86 -11.40
CA ASN A 90 6.72 -18.31 -11.55
C ASN A 90 7.94 -18.98 -12.20
N ASN A 91 8.96 -18.22 -12.60
CA ASN A 91 10.16 -18.76 -13.23
C ASN A 91 11.30 -18.91 -12.18
N PRO A 92 11.72 -20.14 -11.83
CA PRO A 92 12.72 -20.37 -10.79
C PRO A 92 14.12 -19.85 -11.14
N ASN A 93 14.39 -19.56 -12.42
CA ASN A 93 15.69 -19.09 -12.89
C ASN A 93 15.81 -17.56 -12.93
N VAL A 94 14.76 -16.83 -12.54
CA VAL A 94 14.70 -15.36 -12.66
C VAL A 94 14.44 -14.75 -11.29
N TYR A 95 15.44 -14.04 -10.76
CA TYR A 95 15.28 -13.21 -9.57
C TYR A 95 14.96 -11.76 -9.97
N ILE A 96 13.87 -11.21 -9.41
CA ILE A 96 13.48 -9.81 -9.64
C ILE A 96 13.36 -9.11 -8.29
N TYR A 97 14.11 -8.03 -8.15
CA TYR A 97 14.02 -7.13 -7.01
C TYR A 97 13.47 -5.79 -7.47
N ASP A 98 12.17 -5.58 -7.22
CA ASP A 98 11.47 -4.33 -7.50
C ASP A 98 10.59 -3.93 -6.30
N LYS A 99 9.85 -2.82 -6.43
CA LYS A 99 8.94 -2.38 -5.36
C LYS A 99 7.88 -3.40 -4.97
N PHE A 100 7.45 -4.27 -5.88
CA PHE A 100 6.46 -5.30 -5.57
C PHE A 100 7.08 -6.42 -4.72
N THR A 101 8.36 -6.72 -4.92
CA THR A 101 9.12 -7.62 -4.03
C THR A 101 9.11 -7.07 -2.60
N ILE A 102 9.38 -5.77 -2.43
CA ILE A 102 9.33 -5.11 -1.11
C ILE A 102 7.93 -5.19 -0.49
N TYR A 103 6.87 -4.84 -1.23
CA TYR A 103 5.50 -4.94 -0.71
C TYR A 103 5.09 -6.37 -0.38
N GLN A 104 5.63 -7.38 -1.07
CA GLN A 104 5.37 -8.78 -0.76
C GLN A 104 6.05 -9.23 0.53
N GLU A 105 7.28 -8.78 0.78
CA GLU A 105 7.98 -9.02 2.05
C GLU A 105 7.24 -8.35 3.22
N GLN A 106 6.87 -7.09 3.05
CA GLN A 106 6.11 -6.33 4.05
C GLN A 106 4.73 -6.96 4.32
N PHE A 107 4.01 -7.41 3.29
CA PHE A 107 2.73 -8.10 3.44
C PHE A 107 2.87 -9.34 4.33
N LYS A 108 3.88 -10.18 4.09
CA LYS A 108 4.14 -11.37 4.92
C LYS A 108 4.44 -11.00 6.38
N ARG A 109 5.21 -9.93 6.62
CA ARG A 109 5.49 -9.44 7.99
C ARG A 109 4.21 -8.97 8.67
N LEU A 110 3.38 -8.19 7.97
CA LEU A 110 2.09 -7.73 8.47
C LEU A 110 1.16 -8.90 8.83
N GLU A 111 1.15 -9.97 8.02
CA GLU A 111 0.37 -11.18 8.33
C GLU A 111 0.86 -11.92 9.57
N MET A 112 2.16 -11.89 9.87
CA MET A 112 2.69 -12.46 11.11
C MET A 112 2.29 -11.61 12.31
N LEU A 113 2.54 -10.30 12.26
CA LEU A 113 2.20 -9.38 13.35
C LEU A 113 0.71 -9.40 13.67
N LEU A 114 -0.18 -9.39 12.67
CA LEU A 114 -1.62 -9.45 12.89
C LEU A 114 -2.11 -10.75 13.54
N LYS A 115 -1.35 -11.86 13.46
CA LYS A 115 -1.67 -13.11 14.16
C LYS A 115 -1.31 -13.06 15.64
N GLU A 116 -0.43 -12.15 16.04
CA GLU A 116 0.01 -11.97 17.42
C GLU A 116 -0.97 -11.11 18.26
N PHE A 117 -2.01 -10.54 17.62
CA PHE A 117 -3.08 -9.74 18.25
C PHE A 117 -4.43 -10.47 18.36
#